data_AF-A0A0A2B5J9-F1
#
_entry.id   AF-A0A0A2B5J9-F1
#
_cell.length_a   1.000
_cell.length_b   1.000
_cell.length_c   1.000
_cell.angle_alpha   90.00
_cell.angle_beta   90.00
_cell.angle_gamma   90.00
#
_symmetry.space_group_name_H-M   'P 1'
#
loop_
_entity.id
_entity.type
_entity.pdbx_description
1 polymer ?
#
loop_
_entity_poly.entity_id
_entity_poly.type
_entity_poly.pdbx_seq_one_letter_code
_entity_poly.pdbx_strand_id
1 'polypeptide(L)'
;MKETKNIKVIWPNNKETFVSDGDDWFSSAKKAGLEIPTGCLTGSCGACEIDVNGETVRACISEIKNNKKCTLQVSLTTDPFWEK
;
A
#
# COMPACT_ATOMS: atom_id res chain seq x y z
N MET A 1 -3.94 -1.89 25.61
CA MET A 1 -3.87 -3.16 24.85
C MET A 1 -4.08 -2.80 23.40
N LYS A 2 -3.07 -2.93 22.53
CA LYS A 2 -3.26 -2.70 21.09
C LYS A 2 -4.06 -3.87 20.56
N GLU A 3 -5.34 -3.68 20.26
CA GLU A 3 -6.12 -4.66 19.50
C GLU A 3 -5.39 -4.92 18.18
N THR A 4 -4.81 -6.10 18.04
CA THR A 4 -4.30 -6.63 16.77
C THR A 4 -5.49 -6.88 15.86
N LYS A 5 -6.02 -5.80 15.26
CA LYS A 5 -6.92 -5.94 14.13
C LYS A 5 -6.07 -6.28 12.93
N ASN A 6 -6.01 -7.57 12.62
CA ASN A 6 -5.35 -8.07 11.41
C ASN A 6 -6.12 -7.55 10.18
N ILE A 7 -5.57 -6.51 9.55
CA ILE A 7 -6.06 -5.96 8.30
C ILE A 7 -5.57 -6.88 7.18
N LYS A 8 -6.48 -7.35 6.33
CA LYS A 8 -6.15 -8.12 5.14
C LYS A 8 -5.82 -7.16 4.00
N VAL A 9 -4.64 -7.28 3.41
CA VAL A 9 -4.22 -6.51 2.23
C VAL A 9 -4.13 -7.46 1.04
N ILE A 10 -4.80 -7.12 -0.05
CA ILE A 10 -4.77 -7.85 -1.32
C ILE A 10 -3.93 -7.03 -2.31
N TRP A 11 -2.88 -7.64 -2.84
CA TRP A 11 -1.89 -6.99 -3.69
C TRP A 11 -2.17 -7.22 -5.18
N PRO A 12 -1.58 -6.39 -6.08
CA PRO A 12 -1.75 -6.50 -7.53
C PRO A 12 -1.38 -7.87 -8.13
N ASN A 13 -0.49 -8.61 -7.45
CA ASN A 13 -0.04 -9.94 -7.84
C ASN A 13 -0.95 -11.06 -7.31
N ASN A 14 -2.19 -10.74 -6.92
CA ASN A 14 -3.16 -11.63 -6.27
C ASN A 14 -2.66 -12.30 -4.98
N LYS A 15 -1.59 -11.79 -4.36
CA LYS A 15 -1.16 -12.25 -3.04
C LYS A 15 -1.82 -11.46 -1.93
N GLU A 16 -1.84 -12.07 -0.75
CA GLU A 16 -2.49 -11.52 0.42
C GLU A 16 -1.49 -11.41 1.57
N THR A 17 -1.57 -10.34 2.35
CA THR A 17 -0.80 -10.20 3.59
C THR A 17 -1.69 -9.71 4.72
N PHE A 18 -1.37 -10.14 5.94
CA PHE A 18 -2.02 -9.64 7.14
C PHE A 18 -1.09 -8.67 7.87
N VAL A 19 -1.62 -7.49 8.18
CA VAL A 19 -0.87 -6.37 8.77
C VAL A 19 -1.69 -5.74 9.90
N SER A 20 -1.05 -4.93 10.72
CA SER A 20 -1.70 -4.18 11.79
C SER A 20 -1.79 -2.70 11.43
N ASP A 21 -2.58 -1.95 12.20
CA ASP A 21 -2.60 -0.50 12.12
C ASP A 21 -1.20 0.07 12.46
N GLY A 22 -0.69 0.95 11.58
CA GLY A 22 0.64 1.53 11.67
C GLY A 22 1.75 0.70 11.00
N ASP A 23 1.45 -0.45 10.38
CA ASP A 23 2.44 -1.18 9.60
C ASP A 23 2.88 -0.41 8.34
N ASP A 24 4.12 -0.68 7.92
CA ASP A 24 4.72 -0.08 6.73
C ASP A 24 4.26 -0.78 5.43
N TRP A 25 4.00 0.01 4.40
CA TRP A 25 3.58 -0.47 3.08
C TRP A 25 4.68 -1.25 2.37
N PHE A 26 5.94 -0.81 2.43
CA PHE A 26 7.05 -1.47 1.73
C PHE A 26 7.31 -2.87 2.28
N SER A 27 7.39 -2.99 3.60
CA SER A 27 7.61 -4.24 4.30
C SER A 27 6.48 -5.24 4.03
N SER A 28 5.25 -4.75 3.97
CA SER A 28 4.07 -5.55 3.67
C SER A 28 4.04 -6.02 2.21
N ALA A 29 4.35 -5.13 1.26
CA ALA A 29 4.48 -5.48 -0.16
C ALA A 29 5.57 -6.53 -0.37
N LYS A 30 6.73 -6.35 0.28
CA LYS A 30 7.87 -7.26 0.19
C LYS A 30 7.52 -8.65 0.70
N LYS A 31 6.72 -8.76 1.79
CA LYS A 31 6.18 -10.06 2.26
C LYS A 31 5.29 -10.73 1.21
N ALA A 32 4.57 -9.94 0.41
CA ALA A 32 3.79 -10.42 -0.73
C ALA A 32 4.66 -10.74 -1.97
N GLY A 33 5.97 -10.50 -1.92
CA GLY A 33 6.86 -10.61 -3.07
C GLY A 33 6.57 -9.57 -4.15
N LEU A 34 6.13 -8.38 -3.74
CA LEU A 34 5.97 -7.19 -4.58
C LEU A 34 6.90 -6.09 -4.05
N GLU A 35 7.50 -5.33 -4.94
CA GLU A 35 8.27 -4.14 -4.57
C GLU A 35 7.54 -2.90 -5.04
N ILE A 36 7.23 -2.00 -4.11
CA ILE A 36 6.67 -0.69 -4.44
C ILE A 36 7.84 0.18 -4.91
N PRO A 37 7.77 0.76 -6.13
CA PRO A 37 8.82 1.66 -6.59
C PRO A 37 8.99 2.84 -5.63
N THR A 38 10.21 3.32 -5.46
CA THR A 38 10.50 4.46 -4.59
C THR A 38 11.73 5.20 -5.08
N GLY A 39 11.86 6.46 -4.69
CA GLY A 39 12.98 7.32 -5.05
C GLY A 39 13.34 8.31 -3.94
N CYS A 40 12.48 9.31 -3.71
CA CYS A 40 12.79 10.40 -2.78
C CYS A 40 12.55 10.09 -1.29
N LEU A 41 11.74 9.06 -0.97
CA LEU A 41 11.28 8.72 0.40
C LEU A 41 10.58 9.84 1.19
N THR A 42 10.35 11.00 0.57
CA THR A 42 9.66 12.16 1.16
C THR A 42 8.30 12.41 0.51
N GLY A 43 7.88 11.54 -0.41
CA GLY A 43 6.62 11.66 -1.15
C GLY A 43 6.60 12.70 -2.27
N SER A 44 7.69 13.46 -2.47
CA SER A 44 7.76 14.53 -3.49
C SER A 44 7.75 14.00 -4.93
N CYS A 45 8.36 12.83 -5.18
CA CYS A 45 8.56 12.31 -6.54
C CYS A 45 7.40 11.45 -7.09
N GLY A 46 6.37 11.14 -6.31
CA GLY A 46 5.24 10.29 -6.74
C GLY A 46 5.56 8.81 -6.98
N ALA A 47 6.83 8.41 -7.09
CA ALA A 47 7.20 7.02 -7.40
C ALA A 47 6.62 5.94 -6.45
N CYS A 48 6.30 6.31 -5.20
CA CYS A 48 5.75 5.42 -4.18
C CYS A 48 4.21 5.39 -4.15
N GLU A 49 3.53 5.89 -5.19
CA GLU A 49 2.07 6.01 -5.24
C GLU A 49 1.40 4.66 -5.53
N ILE A 50 0.50 4.27 -4.63
CA ILE A 50 -0.35 3.08 -4.75
C ILE A 50 -1.80 3.47 -4.52
N ASP A 51 -2.73 2.81 -5.20
CA ASP A 51 -4.15 2.98 -4.96
C ASP A 51 -4.63 1.96 -3.94
N VAL A 52 -5.24 2.45 -2.86
CA VAL A 52 -5.79 1.64 -1.77
C VAL A 52 -7.29 1.85 -1.73
N ASN A 53 -8.07 0.84 -2.13
CA ASN A 53 -9.53 0.92 -2.25
C ASN A 53 -10.02 2.10 -3.12
N GLY A 54 -9.23 2.52 -4.11
CA GLY A 54 -9.53 3.64 -4.99
C GLY A 54 -9.05 5.00 -4.49
N GLU A 55 -8.35 5.06 -3.36
CA GLU A 55 -7.67 6.26 -2.87
C GLU A 55 -6.16 6.15 -3.10
N THR A 56 -5.59 7.08 -3.85
CA THR A 56 -4.13 7.12 -4.07
C THR A 56 -3.42 7.58 -2.81
N VAL A 57 -2.49 6.76 -2.31
CA VAL A 57 -1.65 7.06 -1.16
C VAL A 57 -0.18 6.93 -1.52
N ARG A 58 0.65 7.67 -0.79
CA ARG A 58 2.10 7.62 -0.94
C ARG A 58 2.69 6.68 0.09
N ALA A 59 3.06 5.47 -0.35
CA ALA A 59 3.58 4.40 0.51
C ALA A 59 4.77 4.86 1.37
N CYS A 60 5.57 5.80 0.88
CA CYS A 60 6.77 6.28 1.54
C CYS A 60 6.59 7.27 2.69
N ILE A 61 5.41 7.87 2.83
CA ILE A 61 5.10 8.81 3.92
C ILE A 61 3.77 8.49 4.60
N SER A 62 3.18 7.34 4.26
CA SER A 62 1.91 6.89 4.80
C SER A 62 2.10 5.53 5.45
N GLU A 63 1.24 5.25 6.42
CA GLU A 63 1.20 3.99 7.14
C GLU A 63 -0.08 3.25 6.76
N ILE A 64 -0.14 1.95 6.99
CA ILE A 64 -1.36 1.18 6.83
C ILE A 64 -2.30 1.56 7.96
N LYS A 65 -3.45 2.14 7.62
CA LYS A 65 -4.50 2.49 8.60
C LYS A 65 -5.68 1.56 8.46
N ASN A 66 -6.18 1.11 9.61
CA ASN A 66 -7.43 0.36 9.65
C ASN A 66 -8.60 1.32 9.43
N ASN A 67 -9.06 1.43 8.18
CA ASN A 67 -10.37 1.99 7.92
C ASN A 67 -11.44 1.02 8.42
N LYS A 68 -12.70 1.46 8.57
CA LYS A 68 -13.82 0.61 9.08
C LYS A 68 -13.99 -0.75 8.37
N LYS A 69 -13.32 -0.96 7.24
CA LYS A 69 -13.20 -2.22 6.49
C LYS A 69 -11.89 -2.91 6.85
N CYS A 70 -11.96 -4.16 7.30
CA CYS A 70 -10.79 -5.00 7.59
C CYS A 70 -10.04 -5.50 6.33
N THR A 71 -10.37 -4.99 5.13
CA THR A 71 -9.75 -5.42 3.88
C THR A 71 -9.39 -4.21 3.02
N LEU A 72 -8.14 -4.20 2.57
CA LEU A 72 -7.55 -3.18 1.71
C LEU A 72 -7.16 -3.83 0.38
N GLN A 73 -7.71 -3.34 -0.72
CA GLN A 73 -7.31 -3.75 -2.07
C GLN A 73 -6.31 -2.74 -2.61
N VAL A 74 -5.11 -3.21 -2.94
CA VAL A 74 -3.99 -2.39 -3.43
C VAL A 74 -3.83 -2.59 -4.93
N SER A 75 -3.65 -1.49 -5.66
CA SER A 75 -3.31 -1.47 -7.09
C SER A 75 -2.14 -0.51 -7.31
N LEU A 76 -1.34 -0.76 -8.36
CA LEU A 76 -0.33 0.21 -8.76
C LEU A 76 -1.03 1.39 -9.42
N THR A 77 -0.67 2.60 -9.02
CA THR A 77 -1.19 3.81 -9.66
C THR A 77 -0.75 3.79 -11.11
N THR A 78 -1.72 3.78 -12.01
CA THR A 78 -1.48 3.88 -13.46
C THR A 78 -1.92 5.27 -13.88
N ASP A 79 -0.95 6.12 -14.17
CA ASP A 79 -1.25 7.43 -14.75
C ASP A 79 -1.66 7.23 -16.21
N PRO A 80 -2.90 7.60 -16.61
CA PRO A 80 -3.39 7.39 -17.96
C PRO A 80 -2.64 8.21 -19.03
N PHE A 81 -1.78 9.16 -18.63
CA PHE A 81 -0.91 9.89 -19.56
C PHE A 81 0.43 9.19 -19.82
N TRP A 82 0.75 8.10 -19.11
CA TRP A 82 1.96 7.30 -19.33
C TRP A 82 1.78 6.13 -20.30
N GLU A 83 0.55 5.78 -20.67
CA GLU A 83 0.28 4.87 -21.79
C GLU A 83 0.45 5.63 -23.11
N LYS A 84 1.66 5.62 -23.66
CA LYS A 84 1.96 6.01 -25.05
C LYS A 84 2.62 4.88 -25.80
#